data_AF-A0A0F9NHP2-F1
#
_entry.id   AF-A0A0F9NHP2-F1
#
_cell.length_a   1.000
_cell.length_b   1.000
_cell.length_c   1.000
_cell.angle_alpha   90.00
_cell.angle_beta   90.00
_cell.angle_gamma   90.00
#
_symmetry.space_group_name_H-M   'P 1'
#
loop_
_entity.id
_entity.type
_entity.pdbx_description
1 polymer ?
#
loop_
_entity_poly.entity_id
_entity_poly.type
_entity_poly.pdbx_seq_one_letter_code
_entity_poly.pdbx_strand_id
1 'polypeptide(L)'
;MAVRNFWIDTRIDGRKTDLSSGPRSRDGGFLQTIYMRDRGSILAAVSIRAYTHSDGTLTVEISAPRDSEHVRVTTLSHGLIINTDRD
;
A
#
# COMPACT_ATOMS: atom_id res chain seq x y z
N MET A 1 1.27 14.14 23.06
CA MET A 1 0.89 13.85 21.67
C MET A 1 1.16 12.39 21.40
N ALA A 2 0.18 11.61 20.92
CA ALA A 2 0.45 10.24 20.50
C ALA A 2 1.33 10.29 19.25
N VAL A 3 2.56 9.78 19.36
CA VAL A 3 3.47 9.63 18.21
C VAL A 3 2.88 8.57 17.31
N ARG A 4 2.57 8.93 16.05
CA ARG A 4 2.13 7.97 15.05
C ARG A 4 3.30 7.06 14.70
N ASN A 5 3.05 5.76 14.61
CA ASN A 5 4.05 4.77 14.28
C ASN A 5 4.59 4.90 12.85
N PHE A 6 3.73 5.28 11.91
CA PHE A 6 4.09 5.75 10.58
C PHE A 6 2.97 6.65 10.02
N TRP A 7 3.23 7.29 8.88
CA TRP A 7 2.23 8.05 8.14
C TRP A 7 2.24 7.68 6.66
N ILE A 8 1.09 7.86 6.02
CA ILE A 8 0.84 7.69 4.60
C ILE A 8 0.67 9.09 4.04
N ASP A 9 1.36 9.38 2.95
CA ASP A 9 1.17 10.60 2.18
C ASP A 9 0.99 10.22 0.71
N THR A 10 -0.18 10.54 0.14
CA THR A 10 -0.52 10.19 -1.24
C THR A 10 -0.97 11.43 -1.99
N ARG A 11 -0.19 11.77 -3.02
CA ARG A 11 -0.55 12.81 -4.00
C ARG A 11 -1.33 12.16 -5.13
N ILE A 12 -2.47 12.75 -5.45
CA ILE A 12 -3.36 12.27 -6.52
C ILE A 12 -3.41 13.36 -7.58
N ASP A 13 -3.08 13.01 -8.82
CA ASP A 13 -3.17 13.94 -9.93
C ASP A 13 -4.58 14.54 -10.05
N GLY A 14 -4.65 15.85 -10.31
CA GLY A 14 -5.89 16.61 -10.35
C GLY A 14 -6.61 16.79 -9.00
N ARG A 15 -6.08 16.28 -7.87
CA ARG A 15 -6.68 16.47 -6.54
C ARG A 15 -5.91 17.50 -5.72
N LYS A 16 -6.61 18.55 -5.28
CA LYS A 16 -6.03 19.63 -4.46
C LYS A 16 -5.70 19.19 -3.02
N THR A 17 -6.45 18.23 -2.49
CA THR A 17 -6.25 17.72 -1.13
C THR A 17 -5.57 16.37 -1.19
N ASP A 18 -4.36 16.30 -0.63
CA ASP A 18 -3.62 15.05 -0.49
C ASP A 18 -4.37 14.08 0.43
N LEU A 19 -4.21 12.79 0.14
CA LEU A 19 -4.67 11.74 1.03
C LEU A 19 -3.54 11.43 2.01
N SER A 20 -3.55 12.10 3.15
CA SER A 20 -2.56 11.92 4.22
C SER A 20 -3.22 11.36 5.47
N SER A 21 -2.71 10.25 6.00
CA SER A 21 -3.26 9.58 7.19
C SER A 21 -2.21 8.71 7.87
N GLY A 22 -2.60 7.95 8.89
CA GLY A 22 -1.74 6.97 9.54
C GLY A 22 -2.45 6.35 10.74
N PRO A 23 -2.00 5.17 11.20
CA PRO A 23 -2.59 4.55 12.37
C PRO A 23 -2.41 5.44 13.60
N ARG A 24 -3.41 5.41 14.49
CA ARG A 24 -3.38 6.16 15.75
C ARG A 24 -2.70 5.38 16.87
N SER A 25 -2.74 4.04 16.82
CA SER A 25 -2.07 3.16 17.77
C SER A 25 -0.63 2.90 17.35
N ARG A 26 0.25 2.69 18.33
CA ARG A 26 1.66 2.35 18.12
C ARG A 26 1.86 1.09 17.27
N ASP A 27 0.96 0.12 17.44
CA ASP A 27 1.02 -1.17 16.75
C ASP A 27 -0.04 -1.25 15.63
N GLY A 28 -0.58 -0.09 15.22
CA GLY A 28 -1.61 -0.01 14.21
C GLY A 28 -1.08 -0.22 12.79
N GLY A 29 -1.97 -0.57 11.88
CA GLY A 29 -1.67 -0.70 10.46
C GLY A 29 -2.73 -0.04 9.59
N PHE A 30 -2.57 -0.14 8.28
CA PHE A 30 -3.61 0.18 7.31
C PHE A 30 -3.85 -0.97 6.35
N LEU A 31 -5.06 -0.96 5.79
CA LEU A 31 -5.46 -1.75 4.63
C LEU A 31 -6.06 -0.77 3.62
N GLN A 32 -5.51 -0.74 2.41
CA GLN A 32 -5.96 0.11 1.32
C GLN A 32 -6.26 -0.76 0.11
N THR A 33 -7.47 -0.63 -0.43
CA THR A 33 -7.84 -1.25 -1.70
C THR A 33 -7.84 -0.19 -2.79
N ILE A 34 -7.08 -0.41 -3.86
CA ILE A 34 -7.09 0.39 -5.07
C ILE A 34 -8.05 -0.27 -6.06
N TYR A 35 -9.11 0.45 -6.41
CA TYR A 35 -10.05 0.04 -7.44
C TYR A 35 -9.70 0.69 -8.76
N MET A 36 -9.91 -0.03 -9.86
CA MET A 36 -9.80 0.51 -11.20
C MET A 36 -11.03 0.15 -12.02
N ARG A 37 -11.27 0.93 -13.08
CA ARG A 37 -12.20 0.55 -14.13
C ARG A 37 -11.43 -0.14 -15.24
N ASP A 38 -11.90 -1.31 -15.67
CA ASP A 38 -11.45 -1.98 -16.88
C ASP A 38 -12.65 -2.44 -17.70
N ARG A 39 -12.67 -2.11 -18.99
CA ARG A 39 -13.72 -2.48 -19.96
C ARG A 39 -15.17 -2.35 -19.46
N GLY A 40 -15.44 -1.32 -18.66
CA GLY A 40 -16.78 -1.03 -18.12
C GLY A 40 -17.10 -1.68 -16.77
N SER A 41 -16.21 -2.51 -16.21
CA SER A 41 -16.33 -3.09 -14.88
C SER A 41 -15.42 -2.39 -13.86
N ILE A 42 -15.83 -2.36 -12.60
CA ILE A 42 -14.98 -1.91 -11.48
C ILE A 42 -14.39 -3.15 -10.82
N LEU A 43 -13.07 -3.19 -10.66
CA LEU A 43 -12.36 -4.30 -10.01
C LEU A 43 -11.41 -3.78 -8.94
N ALA A 44 -11.21 -4.58 -7.90
CA ALA A 44 -10.17 -4.34 -6.90
C ALA A 44 -8.82 -4.78 -7.48
N ALA A 45 -8.04 -3.82 -7.98
CA ALA A 45 -6.79 -4.10 -8.70
C ALA A 45 -5.68 -4.55 -7.75
N VAL A 46 -5.54 -3.82 -6.64
CA VAL A 46 -4.45 -4.01 -5.67
C VAL A 46 -5.00 -3.80 -4.26
N SER A 47 -4.55 -4.63 -3.33
CA SER A 47 -4.68 -4.40 -1.90
C SER A 47 -3.29 -4.20 -1.29
N ILE A 48 -3.12 -3.10 -0.57
CA ILE A 48 -1.90 -2.73 0.14
C ILE A 48 -2.20 -2.79 1.63
N ARG A 49 -1.46 -3.60 2.36
CA ARG A 49 -1.50 -3.66 3.81
C ARG A 49 -0.16 -3.22 4.36
N ALA A 50 -0.15 -2.40 5.40
CA ALA A 50 1.08 -2.12 6.14
C ALA A 50 0.87 -2.09 7.64
N TYR A 51 1.87 -2.54 8.39
CA TYR A 51 1.84 -2.57 9.85
C TYR A 51 3.27 -2.60 10.41
N THR A 52 3.44 -2.05 11.60
CA THR A 52 4.72 -1.98 12.30
C THR A 52 4.90 -3.15 13.25
N HIS A 53 6.13 -3.63 13.35
CA HIS A 53 6.53 -4.63 14.34
C HIS A 53 7.12 -3.98 15.59
N SER A 54 7.21 -4.74 16.67
CA SER A 54 7.78 -4.27 17.95
C SER A 54 9.28 -3.96 17.86
N ASP A 55 9.98 -4.48 16.86
CA ASP A 55 11.40 -4.21 16.57
C ASP A 55 11.63 -2.90 15.79
N GLY A 56 10.56 -2.17 15.46
CA GLY A 56 10.62 -0.91 14.71
C GLY A 56 10.62 -1.08 13.20
N THR A 57 10.54 -2.30 12.67
CA THR A 57 10.40 -2.53 11.23
C THR A 57 8.97 -2.32 10.73
N LEU A 58 8.82 -2.01 9.44
CA LEU A 58 7.54 -1.85 8.76
C LEU A 58 7.41 -2.94 7.70
N THR A 59 6.34 -3.73 7.76
CA THR A 59 5.95 -4.62 6.66
C THR A 59 4.94 -3.90 5.78
N VAL A 60 5.15 -3.98 4.46
CA VAL A 60 4.19 -3.57 3.44
C VAL A 60 3.92 -4.76 2.53
N GLU A 61 2.69 -5.25 2.54
CA GLU A 61 2.22 -6.35 1.70
C GLU A 61 1.42 -5.75 0.55
N ILE A 62 1.79 -6.09 -0.68
CA ILE A 62 1.04 -5.71 -1.89
C ILE A 62 0.50 -7.00 -2.50
N SER A 63 -0.81 -7.08 -2.63
CA SER A 63 -1.49 -8.25 -3.20
C SER A 63 -2.38 -7.83 -4.36
N ALA A 64 -2.36 -8.63 -5.42
CA ALA A 64 -3.29 -8.54 -6.54
C ALA A 64 -4.12 -9.83 -6.59
N PRO A 65 -5.34 -9.79 -7.14
CA PRO A 65 -6.10 -11.01 -7.44
C PRO A 65 -5.26 -11.98 -8.27
N ARG A 66 -5.42 -13.30 -8.06
CA ARG A 66 -4.57 -14.37 -8.63
C ARG A 66 -4.38 -14.30 -10.15
N ASP A 67 -5.31 -13.69 -10.87
CA ASP A 67 -5.32 -13.59 -12.34
C ASP A 67 -5.25 -12.14 -12.86
N SER A 68 -4.73 -11.20 -12.05
CA SER A 68 -4.65 -9.79 -12.43
C SER A 68 -3.43 -9.51 -13.31
N GLU A 69 -3.63 -9.36 -14.62
CA GLU A 69 -2.62 -8.82 -15.55
C GLU A 69 -2.41 -7.30 -15.40
N HIS A 70 -3.22 -6.65 -14.56
CA HIS A 70 -3.31 -5.19 -14.49
C HIS A 70 -2.29 -4.54 -13.55
N VAL A 71 -1.52 -5.33 -12.79
CA VAL A 71 -0.63 -4.82 -11.75
C VAL A 71 0.82 -5.02 -12.16
N ARG A 72 1.52 -3.91 -12.38
CA ARG A 72 2.97 -3.89 -12.62
C ARG A 72 3.67 -3.15 -11.49
N VAL A 73 4.48 -3.86 -10.72
CA VAL A 73 5.38 -3.25 -9.73
C VAL A 73 6.73 -2.99 -10.41
N THR A 74 7.19 -1.74 -10.40
CA THR A 74 8.47 -1.36 -11.00
C THR A 74 9.31 -0.64 -9.95
N THR A 75 10.51 -1.15 -9.70
CA THR A 75 11.48 -0.50 -8.81
C THR A 75 12.27 0.55 -9.60
N LEU A 76 12.26 1.80 -9.12
CA LEU A 76 12.95 2.91 -9.79
C LEU A 76 14.32 3.25 -9.16
N SER A 77 14.68 2.64 -8.03
CA SER A 77 15.94 2.90 -7.33
C SER A 77 16.67 1.61 -6.91
N HIS A 78 17.99 1.70 -6.78
CA HIS A 78 18.82 0.64 -6.24
C HIS A 78 18.47 0.42 -4.74
N GLY A 79 18.24 -0.82 -4.33
CA GLY A 79 18.11 -1.20 -2.91
C GLY A 79 16.75 -1.72 -2.44
N LEU A 80 15.70 -1.74 -3.29
CA LEU A 80 14.44 -2.40 -2.95
C LEU A 80 14.48 -3.87 -3.36
N ILE A 81 14.46 -4.77 -2.37
CA ILE A 81 14.31 -6.21 -2.60
C ILE A 81 12.81 -6.54 -2.59
N ILE A 82 12.28 -6.94 -3.74
CA ILE A 82 10.92 -7.45 -3.86
C ILE A 82 11.03 -8.97 -3.87
N ASN A 83 10.82 -9.61 -2.71
CA ASN A 83 10.69 -11.06 -2.64
C ASN A 83 9.24 -11.44 -2.99
N THR A 84 9.06 -12.15 -4.09
CA THR A 84 7.75 -12.64 -4.56
C THR A 84 7.50 -14.09 -4.18
N ASP A 85 8.29 -14.65 -3.28
CA ASP A 85 8.19 -16.07 -2.94
C ASP A 85 6.83 -16.36 -2.32
N ARG A 86 6.10 -17.26 -2.98
CA ARG A 86 5.11 -18.11 -2.34
C ARG A 86 5.84 -19.37 -1.90
N ASP A 87 5.68 -19.75 -0.65
CA ASP A 87 5.86 -21.15 -0.24
C ASP A 87 5.00 -22.08 -1.12
#